data_AF-A0A950PPK4-F1
#
_entry.id   AF-A0A950PPK4-F1
#
_cell.length_a   1.000
_cell.length_b   1.000
_cell.length_c   1.000
_cell.angle_alpha   90.00
_cell.angle_beta   90.00
_cell.angle_gamma   90.00
#
_symmetry.space_group_name_H-M   'P 1'
#
loop_
_entity.id
_entity.type
_entity.pdbx_description
1 polymer ?
#
loop_
_entity_poly.entity_id
_entity_poly.type
_entity_poly.pdbx_seq_one_letter_code
_entity_poly.pdbx_strand_id
1 'polypeptide(L)'
;MVQLRVMTDDKELGEQILDVLLPLLKACTALRTSEPTRLSHRGGGLRVVLDVQLAGAPSVRVERKDWPAGGTRAGRDGAPAWRQRRLGPPPGG
;
A
#
# COMPACT_ATOMS: atom_id res chain seq x y z
N MET A 1 -9.05 9.97 -9.82
CA MET A 1 -7.61 9.97 -9.49
C MET A 1 -7.09 8.57 -9.71
N VAL A 2 -5.94 8.42 -10.37
CA VAL A 2 -5.27 7.14 -10.56
C VAL A 2 -3.88 7.20 -9.93
N GLN A 3 -3.43 6.09 -9.35
CA GLN A 3 -2.09 5.99 -8.79
C GLN A 3 -1.21 5.20 -9.74
N LEU A 4 -0.11 5.82 -10.18
CA LEU A 4 0.91 5.16 -10.98
C LEU A 4 2.05 4.71 -10.05
N ARG A 5 2.45 3.44 -10.21
CA ARG A 5 3.54 2.83 -9.44
C ARG A 5 4.62 2.34 -10.38
N VAL A 6 5.83 2.86 -10.20
CA VAL A 6 7.03 2.38 -10.89
C VAL A 6 7.80 1.51 -9.91
N MET A 7 7.95 0.24 -10.26
CA MET A 7 8.60 -0.77 -9.43
C MET A 7 9.60 -1.55 -10.28
N THR A 8 10.85 -1.60 -9.83
CA THR A 8 11.92 -2.35 -10.49
C THR A 8 12.97 -2.72 -9.46
N ASP A 9 13.63 -3.87 -9.66
CA ASP A 9 14.76 -4.27 -8.83
C ASP A 9 16.07 -3.60 -9.27
N ASP A 10 16.12 -3.07 -10.50
CA ASP A 10 17.21 -2.25 -11.02
C ASP A 10 16.90 -0.77 -10.78
N LYS A 11 17.70 -0.13 -9.92
CA LYS A 11 17.51 1.26 -9.52
C LYS A 11 17.87 2.24 -10.63
N GLU A 12 19.00 2.04 -11.30
CA GLU A 12 19.45 2.92 -12.37
C GLU A 12 18.45 2.94 -13.53
N LEU A 13 17.95 1.77 -13.95
CA LEU A 13 16.92 1.67 -14.98
C LEU A 13 15.64 2.38 -14.54
N GLY A 14 15.25 2.22 -13.28
CA GLY A 14 14.06 2.87 -12.75
C GLY A 14 14.13 4.39 -12.78
N GLU A 15 15.28 4.97 -12.41
CA GLU A 15 15.48 6.43 -12.46
C GLU A 15 15.49 6.92 -13.92
N GLN A 16 16.12 6.19 -14.86
CA GLN A 16 16.07 6.53 -16.29
C GLN A 16 14.63 6.54 -16.85
N ILE A 17 13.81 5.59 -16.44
CA ILE A 17 12.38 5.56 -16.83
C ILE A 17 11.65 6.77 -16.25
N LEU A 18 11.92 7.16 -15.00
CA LEU A 18 11.31 8.34 -14.38
C LEU A 18 11.72 9.64 -15.09
N ASP A 19 12.98 9.74 -15.51
CA ASP A 19 13.49 10.91 -16.25
C ASP A 19 12.75 11.12 -17.58
N VAL A 20 12.24 10.05 -18.20
CA VAL A 20 11.41 10.15 -19.41
C VAL A 20 9.93 10.35 -19.08
N LEU A 21 9.42 9.59 -18.10
CA LEU A 21 8.00 9.56 -17.76
C LEU A 21 7.51 10.88 -17.15
N LEU A 22 8.28 11.48 -16.23
CA LEU A 22 7.84 12.66 -15.49
C LEU A 22 7.68 13.89 -16.40
N PRO A 23 8.61 14.20 -17.32
CA PRO A 23 8.41 15.27 -18.29
C PRO A 23 7.18 15.04 -19.18
N LEU A 24 6.92 13.82 -19.64
CA LEU A 24 5.76 13.51 -20.46
C LEU A 24 4.45 13.74 -19.70
N LEU A 25 4.38 13.31 -18.44
CA LEU A 25 3.21 13.54 -17.59
C LEU A 25 3.02 15.03 -17.25
N LYS A 26 4.11 15.80 -17.12
CA LYS A 26 4.06 17.25 -16.89
C LYS A 26 3.67 18.04 -18.15
N ALA A 27 4.06 17.56 -19.33
CA ALA A 27 3.72 18.19 -20.61
C ALA A 27 2.24 17.96 -21.01
N CYS A 28 1.59 16.92 -20.47
CA CYS A 28 0.19 16.65 -20.74
C CYS A 28 -0.73 17.62 -19.97
N THR A 29 -1.23 18.65 -20.65
CA THR A 29 -2.10 19.68 -20.06
C THR A 29 -3.45 19.15 -19.58
N ALA A 30 -3.88 17.99 -20.08
CA ALA A 30 -5.07 17.29 -19.62
C ALA A 30 -4.87 16.58 -18.28
N LEU A 31 -3.66 16.54 -17.74
CA LEU A 31 -3.32 15.84 -16.51
C LEU A 31 -2.71 16.79 -15.47
N ARG A 32 -3.01 16.50 -14.20
CA ARG A 32 -2.29 17.01 -13.03
C ARG A 32 -1.61 15.84 -12.36
N THR A 33 -0.32 15.98 -12.13
CA THR A 33 0.54 14.92 -11.57
C THR A 33 1.12 15.40 -10.26
N SER A 34 1.05 14.57 -9.21
CA SER A 34 1.67 14.87 -7.91
C SER A 34 3.19 14.77 -7.99
N GLU A 35 3.88 15.28 -6.97
CA GLU A 35 5.29 15.01 -6.81
C GLU A 35 5.53 13.50 -6.57
N PRO A 36 6.54 12.89 -7.21
CA PRO A 36 6.82 11.47 -7.03
C PRO A 36 7.32 11.18 -5.63
N THR A 37 6.68 10.23 -4.97
CA THR A 37 7.09 9.76 -3.64
C THR A 37 7.95 8.51 -3.80
N ARG A 38 9.22 8.62 -3.43
CA ARG A 38 10.14 7.47 -3.37
C ARG A 38 9.89 6.67 -2.09
N LEU A 39 9.66 5.37 -2.23
CA LEU A 39 9.50 4.43 -1.13
C LEU A 39 10.78 3.62 -0.95
N SER A 40 11.15 3.37 0.30
CA SER A 40 12.32 2.54 0.60
C SER A 40 12.08 1.08 0.19
N HIS A 41 13.08 0.49 -0.46
CA HIS A 41 13.08 -0.92 -0.82
C HIS A 41 14.23 -1.63 -0.09
N ARG A 42 13.94 -2.75 0.58
CA ARG A 42 14.96 -3.53 1.30
C ARG A 42 15.98 -4.18 0.36
N GLY A 43 15.65 -4.35 -0.92
CA GLY A 43 16.49 -5.00 -1.93
C GLY A 43 17.23 -4.05 -2.87
N GLY A 44 17.34 -2.75 -2.55
CA GLY A 44 18.09 -1.78 -3.37
C GLY A 44 17.38 -1.28 -4.64
N GLY A 45 16.34 -1.98 -5.10
CA GLY A 45 15.50 -1.54 -6.22
C GLY A 45 14.70 -0.25 -5.97
N LEU A 46 14.03 0.21 -7.03
CA LEU A 46 13.24 1.44 -7.03
C LEU A 46 11.75 1.16 -6.79
N ARG A 47 11.15 1.96 -5.92
CA ARG A 47 9.69 2.04 -5.75
C ARG A 47 9.27 3.50 -5.73
N VAL A 48 8.57 3.95 -6.75
CA VAL A 48 8.05 5.32 -6.83
C VAL A 48 6.55 5.30 -7.07
N VAL A 49 5.86 6.16 -6.33
CA VAL A 49 4.42 6.34 -6.42
C VAL A 49 4.12 7.78 -6.78
N LEU A 50 3.22 7.98 -7.74
CA LEU A 50 2.73 9.31 -8.11
C LEU A 50 1.24 9.22 -8.44
N ASP A 51 0.50 10.25 -8.05
CA ASP A 51 -0.92 10.35 -8.31
C ASP A 51 -1.17 11.22 -9.54
N VAL A 52 -2.02 10.73 -10.45
CA VAL A 52 -2.41 11.42 -11.68
C VAL A 52 -3.91 11.68 -11.65
N GLN A 53 -4.29 12.90 -12.02
CA GLN A 53 -5.67 13.36 -12.09
C GLN A 53 -5.92 14.06 -13.42
N LEU A 54 -7.16 14.07 -13.90
CA LEU A 54 -7.53 14.91 -15.03
C LEU A 54 -7.51 16.39 -14.61
N ALA A 55 -6.91 17.24 -15.43
CA ALA A 55 -6.94 18.67 -15.24
C ALA A 55 -8.38 19.18 -15.38
N GLY A 56 -8.83 19.99 -14.41
CA GLY A 56 -10.20 20.54 -14.41
C GLY A 56 -11.28 19.62 -13.84
N ALA A 57 -10.96 18.36 -13.51
CA ALA A 57 -11.89 17.52 -12.76
C ALA A 57 -11.96 18.01 -11.30
N PRO A 58 -13.16 18.13 -10.69
CA PRO A 58 -13.28 18.46 -9.27
C PRO A 58 -12.57 17.39 -8.44
N SER A 59 -11.55 17.79 -7.68
CA SER A 59 -10.84 16.91 -6.76
C SER A 59 -11.72 16.62 -5.54
N VAL A 60 -12.66 15.69 -5.67
CA VAL A 60 -13.47 15.24 -4.54
C VAL A 60 -12.60 14.37 -3.64
N ARG A 61 -12.13 14.94 -2.53
CA ARG A 61 -11.46 14.21 -1.47
C ARG A 61 -12.54 13.54 -0.61
N VAL A 62 -12.77 12.26 -0.81
CA VAL A 62 -13.68 11.48 0.04
C VAL A 62 -12.95 11.18 1.35
N GLU A 63 -13.15 12.02 2.38
CA GLU A 63 -12.90 11.60 3.75
C GLU A 63 -13.89 10.49 4.08
N ARG A 64 -13.40 9.26 4.22
CA ARG A 64 -14.20 8.14 4.73
C ARG A 64 -14.48 8.41 6.21
N LYS A 65 -15.57 9.12 6.50
CA LYS A 65 -16.07 9.38 7.86
C LYS A 65 -16.91 8.21 8.39
N ASP A 66 -16.41 6.98 8.22
CA ASP A 66 -17.03 5.76 8.77
C ASP A 66 -15.93 4.86 9.35
N TRP A 67 -15.33 5.33 10.44
CA TRP A 67 -14.72 4.43 11.40
C TRP A 67 -15.43 4.66 12.72
N PRO A 68 -16.26 3.73 13.21
CA PRO A 68 -16.75 3.83 14.56
C PRO A 68 -15.55 3.69 15.50
N ALA A 69 -15.29 4.76 16.24
CA ALA A 69 -14.38 4.78 17.36
C ALA A 69 -14.78 3.69 18.37
N GLY A 70 -13.80 2.94 18.86
CA GLY A 70 -13.80 2.32 20.18
C GLY A 70 -15.04 1.50 20.58
N GLY A 71 -15.08 0.23 20.17
CA GLY A 71 -15.85 -0.78 20.89
C GLY A 71 -15.03 -1.36 22.04
N THR A 72 -15.14 -0.78 23.23
CA THR A 72 -14.64 -1.34 24.49
C THR A 72 -15.18 -2.76 24.66
N ARG A 73 -14.33 -3.77 24.52
CA ARG A 73 -14.68 -5.15 24.86
C ARG A 73 -14.64 -5.30 26.38
N ALA A 74 -15.70 -4.86 27.05
CA ALA A 74 -15.95 -5.19 28.44
C ALA A 74 -16.24 -6.70 28.50
N GLY A 75 -15.32 -7.45 29.07
CA GLY A 75 -15.55 -8.86 29.39
C GLY A 75 -16.55 -8.99 30.53
N ARG A 76 -17.53 -9.88 30.36
CA ARG A 76 -17.92 -10.85 31.39
C ARG A 76 -18.67 -12.00 30.72
N ASP A 77 -18.29 -13.21 31.16
CA ASP A 77 -18.88 -14.53 30.90
C ASP A 77 -18.37 -15.30 29.67
N GLY A 78 -17.39 -16.17 29.97
CA GLY A 78 -16.87 -17.21 29.07
C GLY A 78 -15.39 -17.52 29.34
N ALA A 79 -15.07 -18.06 30.52
CA ALA A 79 -13.71 -18.48 30.88
C ALA A 79 -13.13 -19.51 29.87
N PRO A 80 -11.80 -19.53 29.66
CA PRO A 80 -11.19 -20.34 28.61
C PRO A 80 -11.07 -21.80 29.05
N ALA A 81 -11.71 -22.72 28.32
CA ALA A 81 -11.55 -24.14 28.54
C ALA A 81 -10.16 -24.60 28.06
N TRP A 82 -9.24 -24.73 29.01
CA TRP A 82 -8.12 -25.64 28.92
C TRP A 82 -8.60 -27.03 28.48
N ARG A 83 -8.23 -27.47 27.27
CA ARG A 83 -8.04 -28.89 27.00
C ARG A 83 -6.67 -29.12 26.39
N GLN A 84 -5.74 -29.35 27.31
CA GLN A 84 -4.62 -30.25 27.10
C GLN A 84 -5.12 -31.58 26.50
N ARG A 85 -4.49 -32.05 25.43
CA ARG A 85 -4.18 -33.48 25.28
C ARG A 85 -2.96 -33.62 24.37
N ARG A 86 -1.80 -33.79 25.02
CA ARG A 86 -0.67 -34.51 24.45
C ARG A 86 -1.14 -35.95 24.18
N LEU A 87 -0.99 -36.42 22.95
CA LEU A 87 -0.98 -37.84 22.60
C LEU A 87 0.34 -38.06 21.87
N GLY A 88 1.19 -38.91 22.47
CA GLY A 88 2.55 -39.20 22.02
C GLY A 88 2.61 -40.02 20.73
N PRO A 89 3.83 -40.35 20.26
CA PRO A 89 4.01 -41.16 19.05
C PRO A 89 3.51 -42.61 19.25
N PRO A 90 3.00 -43.28 18.20
CA PRO A 90 2.58 -44.68 18.28
C PRO A 90 3.79 -45.63 18.42
N PRO A 91 3.64 -46.80 19.06
CA PRO A 91 4.65 -47.84 19.11
C PRO A 91 4.76 -48.57 17.76
N GLY A 92 5.95 -49.10 17.49
CA GLY A 92 6.38 -49.57 16.17
C GLY A 92 5.75 -50.85 15.62
N GLY A 93 6.20 -51.14 14.39
CA GLY A 93 6.21 -52.42 13.70
C GLY A 93 7.55 -52.56 13.01
#